data_AF-Q8U1U5-F1
#
_entry.id   AF-Q8U1U5-F1
#
_cell.length_a   1.000
_cell.length_b   1.000
_cell.length_c   1.000
_cell.angle_alpha   90.00
_cell.angle_beta   90.00
_cell.angle_gamma   90.00
#
_symmetry.space_group_name_H-M   'P 1'
#
loop_
_entity.id
_entity.type
_entity.pdbx_description
1 polymer ?
#
loop_
_entity_poly.entity_id
_entity_poly.type
_entity_poly.pdbx_seq_one_letter_code
_entity_poly.pdbx_strand_id
1 'polypeptide(L)'
;MDYDDNFLYIAFTTDNKASWRIAYGVALDYKEGGYTTGQDGWQRKVEFERGIDAQLYFFWNGEFFGNPGTDSITSADLILWKNGTWEYMQLDKVGFYAYKGGSNGLQSLEIAVPWEVLGGKPEKIAIVVYITGQGAGDSAVDSLPLQDAVKDSDNEWGDVDKFTKFAEVLIK
;
A
#
# COMPACT_ATOMS: atom_id res chain seq x y z
N MET A 1 -18.95 -4.05 24.04
CA MET A 1 -18.18 -3.45 22.94
C MET A 1 -16.91 -2.98 23.58
N ASP A 2 -15.83 -3.75 23.42
CA ASP A 2 -14.51 -3.35 23.91
C ASP A 2 -13.81 -2.55 22.81
N TYR A 3 -13.21 -1.45 23.21
CA TYR A 3 -12.34 -0.65 22.37
C TYR A 3 -10.95 -1.30 22.40
N ASP A 4 -10.41 -1.64 21.24
CA ASP A 4 -9.04 -2.13 21.08
C ASP A 4 -8.15 -0.97 20.64
N ASP A 5 -7.06 -0.77 21.37
CA ASP A 5 -6.06 0.28 21.14
C ASP A 5 -4.67 -0.31 20.80
N ASN A 6 -4.61 -1.61 20.54
CA ASN A 6 -3.35 -2.31 20.29
C ASN A 6 -2.96 -2.36 18.81
N PHE A 7 -3.84 -1.90 17.91
CA PHE A 7 -3.66 -2.02 16.46
C PHE A 7 -3.81 -0.67 15.74
N LEU A 8 -3.04 -0.53 14.66
CA LEU A 8 -3.38 0.33 13.54
C LEU A 8 -4.43 -0.37 12.68
N TYR A 9 -5.60 0.25 12.53
CA TYR A 9 -6.62 -0.19 11.57
C TYR A 9 -6.63 0.70 10.35
N ILE A 10 -6.54 0.09 9.16
CA ILE A 10 -6.65 0.78 7.87
C ILE A 10 -7.71 0.07 7.05
N ALA A 11 -8.65 0.82 6.47
CA ALA A 11 -9.62 0.26 5.55
C ALA A 11 -9.82 1.22 4.37
N PHE A 12 -9.96 0.66 3.18
CA PHE A 12 -10.34 1.41 1.98
C PHE A 12 -11.22 0.57 1.06
N THR A 13 -11.95 1.28 0.21
CA THR A 13 -12.80 0.70 -0.83
C THR A 13 -12.34 1.19 -2.19
N THR A 14 -12.53 0.38 -3.20
CA THR A 14 -12.24 0.70 -4.60
C THR A 14 -13.53 0.59 -5.41
N ASP A 15 -13.59 1.26 -6.56
CA ASP A 15 -14.71 1.14 -7.49
C ASP A 15 -14.33 0.35 -8.76
N ASN A 16 -13.50 -0.69 -8.57
CA ASN A 16 -13.01 -1.49 -9.69
C ASN A 16 -14.17 -2.12 -10.46
N LYS A 17 -14.11 -2.03 -11.79
CA LYS A 17 -15.08 -2.61 -12.72
C LYS A 17 -14.56 -3.87 -13.44
N ALA A 18 -13.29 -4.21 -13.21
CA ALA A 18 -12.60 -5.33 -13.83
C ALA A 18 -11.50 -5.86 -12.89
N SER A 19 -11.14 -7.12 -13.06
CA SER A 19 -10.09 -7.79 -12.31
C SER A 19 -8.79 -7.84 -13.12
N TRP A 20 -7.96 -6.80 -12.98
CA TRP A 20 -6.62 -6.74 -13.57
C TRP A 20 -5.57 -7.25 -12.59
N ARG A 21 -4.44 -7.72 -13.10
CA ARG A 21 -3.28 -8.03 -12.28
C ARG A 21 -2.52 -6.76 -11.88
N ILE A 22 -2.66 -6.36 -10.61
CA ILE A 22 -2.16 -5.08 -10.06
C ILE A 22 -1.72 -5.25 -8.60
N ALA A 23 -1.00 -4.25 -8.09
CA ALA A 23 -0.63 -4.18 -6.68
C ALA A 23 -1.26 -2.97 -5.98
N TYR A 24 -1.60 -3.16 -4.71
CA TYR A 24 -2.09 -2.11 -3.82
C TYR A 24 -1.03 -1.85 -2.74
N GLY A 25 -0.51 -0.64 -2.72
CA GLY A 25 0.46 -0.17 -1.73
C GLY A 25 -0.18 0.76 -0.71
N VAL A 26 0.29 0.68 0.54
CA VAL A 26 -0.01 1.65 1.59
C VAL A 26 1.30 2.05 2.23
N ALA A 27 1.72 3.31 2.10
CA ALA A 27 2.94 3.83 2.70
C ALA A 27 2.63 4.62 3.98
N LEU A 28 3.42 4.38 5.02
CA LEU A 28 3.24 4.90 6.36
C LEU A 28 4.48 5.70 6.80
N ASP A 29 4.26 6.93 7.23
CA ASP A 29 5.24 7.79 7.91
C ASP A 29 4.72 8.05 9.33
N TYR A 30 5.45 7.58 10.34
CA TYR A 30 5.04 7.64 11.75
C TYR A 30 6.19 7.91 12.74
N LYS A 31 7.43 8.08 12.26
CA LYS A 31 8.57 8.53 13.05
C LYS A 31 9.53 9.37 12.18
N GLU A 32 10.46 10.05 12.83
CA GLU A 32 11.48 10.82 12.13
C GLU A 32 12.46 9.90 11.37
N GLY A 33 12.83 10.30 10.15
CA GLY A 33 13.70 9.52 9.27
C GLY A 33 12.90 8.90 8.14
N GLY A 34 13.22 7.67 7.75
CA GLY A 34 12.48 6.92 6.73
C GLY A 34 13.11 6.93 5.33
N TYR A 35 12.47 6.21 4.41
CA TYR A 35 12.85 6.08 3.01
C TYR A 35 12.15 7.12 2.13
N THR A 36 12.86 7.78 1.21
CA THR A 36 12.30 8.89 0.41
C THR A 36 12.39 8.72 -1.11
N THR A 37 13.39 8.02 -1.65
CA THR A 37 13.67 8.05 -3.11
C THR A 37 14.22 6.75 -3.66
N GLY A 38 13.84 6.38 -4.88
CA GLY A 38 14.49 5.36 -5.70
C GLY A 38 13.58 4.25 -6.21
N GLN A 39 12.63 3.79 -5.38
CA GLN A 39 11.56 2.82 -5.64
C GLN A 39 10.96 2.40 -4.29
N ASP A 40 9.73 1.90 -4.23
CA ASP A 40 9.25 1.33 -2.97
C ASP A 40 9.76 -0.10 -2.69
N GLY A 41 9.30 -0.68 -1.59
CA GLY A 41 9.68 -2.03 -1.14
C GLY A 41 9.31 -3.14 -2.13
N TRP A 42 8.41 -2.92 -3.09
CA TRP A 42 8.13 -3.88 -4.17
C TRP A 42 8.72 -3.44 -5.53
N GLN A 43 9.67 -2.51 -5.50
CA GLN A 43 10.38 -2.00 -6.67
C GLN A 43 9.47 -1.28 -7.68
N ARG A 44 8.36 -0.70 -7.22
CA ARG A 44 7.53 0.19 -8.04
C ARG A 44 8.17 1.57 -8.11
N LYS A 45 8.01 2.24 -9.24
CA LYS A 45 8.54 3.59 -9.49
C LYS A 45 7.70 4.65 -8.79
N VAL A 46 7.68 4.59 -7.48
CA VAL A 46 7.06 5.57 -6.62
C VAL A 46 8.10 6.19 -5.69
N GLU A 47 7.95 7.47 -5.43
CA GLU A 47 8.77 8.27 -4.53
C GLU A 47 7.89 9.00 -3.53
N PHE A 48 8.51 9.47 -2.44
CA PHE A 48 7.79 10.10 -1.34
C PHE A 48 8.48 11.39 -0.94
N GLU A 49 7.69 12.45 -0.73
CA GLU A 49 8.21 13.67 -0.09
C GLU A 49 8.51 13.46 1.40
N ARG A 50 7.83 12.50 2.01
CA ARG A 50 8.01 12.07 3.40
C ARG A 50 8.92 10.86 3.49
N GLY A 51 9.54 10.68 4.64
CA GLY A 51 10.30 9.47 4.90
C GLY A 51 9.39 8.33 5.36
N ILE A 52 9.29 7.31 4.51
CA ILE A 52 8.42 6.16 4.74
C ILE A 52 9.11 5.17 5.69
N ASP A 53 8.40 4.82 6.76
CA ASP A 53 8.87 3.89 7.79
C ASP A 53 8.41 2.47 7.55
N ALA A 54 7.21 2.31 6.97
CA ALA A 54 6.64 1.02 6.65
C ALA A 54 5.76 1.09 5.41
N GLN A 55 5.61 -0.06 4.75
CA GLN A 55 4.70 -0.23 3.64
C GLN A 55 3.90 -1.52 3.82
N LEU A 56 2.61 -1.46 3.55
CA LEU A 56 1.77 -2.65 3.37
C LEU A 56 1.56 -2.85 1.88
N TYR A 57 1.68 -4.08 1.43
CA TYR A 57 1.66 -4.39 0.02
C TYR A 57 0.82 -5.62 -0.29
N PHE A 58 -0.10 -5.49 -1.24
CA PHE A 58 -1.05 -6.54 -1.60
C PHE A 58 -1.05 -6.79 -3.10
N PHE A 59 -0.77 -8.02 -3.52
CA PHE A 59 -0.83 -8.42 -4.92
C PHE A 59 -2.19 -9.01 -5.22
N TRP A 60 -2.96 -8.35 -6.09
CA TRP A 60 -4.20 -8.88 -6.62
C TRP A 60 -3.94 -9.63 -7.92
N ASN A 61 -4.15 -10.95 -7.90
CA ASN A 61 -3.89 -11.79 -9.05
C ASN A 61 -5.14 -11.86 -9.96
N GLY A 62 -5.40 -10.78 -10.67
CA GLY A 62 -6.40 -10.72 -11.74
C GLY A 62 -5.89 -11.24 -13.08
N GLU A 63 -6.69 -11.00 -14.12
CA GLU A 63 -6.37 -11.32 -15.51
C GLU A 63 -5.20 -10.46 -16.02
N PHE A 64 -4.37 -11.05 -16.90
CA PHE A 64 -3.30 -10.33 -17.58
C PHE A 64 -3.02 -10.91 -18.98
N PHE A 65 -3.40 -10.19 -20.03
CA PHE A 65 -3.20 -10.54 -21.45
C PHE A 65 -3.61 -11.98 -21.83
N GLY A 66 -4.84 -12.35 -21.51
CA GLY A 66 -5.44 -13.66 -21.71
C GLY A 66 -5.05 -14.71 -20.67
N ASN A 67 -4.13 -14.41 -19.75
CA ASN A 67 -3.77 -15.33 -18.68
C ASN A 67 -4.76 -15.16 -17.51
N PRO A 68 -5.57 -16.19 -17.21
CA PRO A 68 -6.55 -16.08 -16.14
C PRO A 68 -5.86 -15.93 -14.78
N GLY A 69 -6.35 -14.99 -13.98
CA GLY A 69 -5.96 -14.84 -12.57
C GLY A 69 -6.74 -15.75 -11.63
N THR A 70 -6.54 -15.54 -10.33
CA THR A 70 -7.31 -16.17 -9.25
C THR A 70 -8.36 -15.23 -8.63
N ASP A 71 -8.46 -13.99 -9.12
CA ASP A 71 -9.39 -12.96 -8.64
C ASP A 71 -9.35 -12.81 -7.10
N SER A 72 -8.14 -12.80 -6.56
CA SER A 72 -7.86 -12.83 -5.12
C SER A 72 -6.50 -12.21 -4.81
N ILE A 73 -6.31 -11.84 -3.55
CA ILE A 73 -5.00 -11.47 -3.02
C ILE A 73 -4.16 -12.74 -2.87
N THR A 74 -3.01 -12.81 -3.54
CA THR A 74 -2.08 -13.96 -3.44
C THR A 74 -0.80 -13.65 -2.68
N SER A 75 -0.55 -12.38 -2.37
CA SER A 75 0.59 -11.94 -1.56
C SER A 75 0.19 -10.71 -0.76
N ALA A 76 0.58 -10.69 0.51
CA ALA A 76 0.29 -9.61 1.44
C ALA A 76 1.48 -9.47 2.39
N ASP A 77 2.20 -8.36 2.31
CA ASP A 77 3.42 -8.12 3.08
C ASP A 77 3.31 -6.83 3.92
N LEU A 78 3.95 -6.86 5.09
CA LEU A 78 4.37 -5.69 5.83
C LEU A 78 5.88 -5.54 5.66
N ILE A 79 6.32 -4.40 5.15
CA ILE A 79 7.71 -4.11 4.82
C ILE A 79 8.15 -2.94 5.68
N LEU A 80 9.19 -3.12 6.49
CA LEU A 80 9.69 -2.08 7.39
C LEU A 80 11.01 -1.49 6.88
N TRP A 81 11.16 -0.17 6.94
CA TRP A 81 12.44 0.49 6.72
C TRP A 81 13.26 0.49 8.01
N LYS A 82 14.36 -0.26 8.04
CA LYS A 82 15.28 -0.29 9.16
C LYS A 82 16.72 -0.31 8.68
N ASN A 83 17.58 0.49 9.33
CA ASN A 83 19.03 0.47 9.12
C ASN A 83 19.44 0.61 7.63
N GLY A 84 18.70 1.38 6.84
CA GLY A 84 19.00 1.60 5.42
C GLY A 84 18.57 0.45 4.49
N THR A 85 17.75 -0.49 4.95
CA THR A 85 17.21 -1.59 4.14
C THR A 85 15.74 -1.87 4.45
N TRP A 86 15.07 -2.53 3.50
CA TRP A 86 13.73 -3.08 3.68
C TRP A 86 13.79 -4.45 4.38
N GLU A 87 13.01 -4.63 5.43
CA GLU A 87 12.75 -5.90 6.10
C GLU A 87 11.33 -6.37 5.75
N TYR A 88 11.21 -7.55 5.14
CA TYR A 88 9.95 -8.09 4.63
C TYR A 88 9.35 -9.10 5.60
N MET A 89 8.06 -8.96 5.89
CA MET A 89 7.29 -9.90 6.69
C MET A 89 5.97 -10.21 6.00
N GLN A 90 5.57 -11.48 6.00
CA GLN A 90 4.23 -11.85 5.55
C GLN A 90 3.21 -11.29 6.55
N LEU A 91 2.25 -10.51 6.04
CA LEU A 91 1.28 -9.81 6.89
C LEU A 91 0.43 -10.78 7.72
N ASP A 92 0.10 -11.96 7.17
CA ASP A 92 -0.68 -13.00 7.86
C ASP A 92 0.04 -13.64 9.06
N LYS A 93 1.34 -13.35 9.26
CA LYS A 93 2.12 -13.80 10.43
C LYS A 93 2.22 -12.77 11.53
N VAL A 94 2.05 -11.49 11.20
CA VAL A 94 2.32 -10.36 12.11
C VAL A 94 1.13 -9.42 12.27
N GLY A 95 0.05 -9.64 11.53
CA GLY A 95 -1.16 -8.84 11.58
C GLY A 95 -2.31 -9.57 10.91
N PHE A 96 -3.31 -8.80 10.49
CA PHE A 96 -4.54 -9.32 9.91
C PHE A 96 -4.94 -8.50 8.70
N TYR A 97 -5.56 -9.16 7.73
CA TYR A 97 -6.29 -8.48 6.67
C TYR A 97 -7.49 -9.31 6.23
N ALA A 98 -8.51 -8.63 5.75
CA ALA A 98 -9.70 -9.21 5.15
C ALA A 98 -10.08 -8.39 3.92
N TYR A 99 -10.65 -9.03 2.91
CA TYR A 99 -11.03 -8.34 1.69
C TYR A 99 -12.31 -8.88 1.09
N LYS A 100 -12.94 -8.05 0.27
CA LYS A 100 -14.00 -8.44 -0.66
C LYS A 100 -13.53 -8.16 -2.07
N GLY A 101 -13.77 -9.08 -2.99
CA GLY A 101 -13.44 -8.93 -4.39
C GLY A 101 -13.84 -10.15 -5.21
N GLY A 102 -13.48 -10.16 -6.49
CA GLY A 102 -13.77 -11.25 -7.43
C GLY A 102 -13.53 -10.81 -8.86
N SER A 103 -14.42 -11.18 -9.78
CA SER A 103 -14.31 -10.85 -11.21
C SER A 103 -14.27 -9.34 -11.52
N ASN A 104 -14.76 -8.51 -10.60
CA ASN A 104 -14.71 -7.05 -10.70
C ASN A 104 -13.47 -6.45 -10.02
N GLY A 105 -12.48 -7.26 -9.65
CA GLY A 105 -11.31 -6.86 -8.87
C GLY A 105 -11.58 -6.77 -7.37
N LEU A 106 -10.58 -6.29 -6.63
CA LEU A 106 -10.71 -5.91 -5.21
C LEU A 106 -11.81 -4.85 -5.07
N GLN A 107 -12.59 -4.89 -4.01
CA GLN A 107 -13.67 -3.94 -3.72
C GLN A 107 -13.50 -3.27 -2.34
N SER A 108 -13.03 -4.04 -1.36
CA SER A 108 -12.68 -3.52 -0.05
C SER A 108 -11.49 -4.29 0.52
N LEU A 109 -10.65 -3.58 1.26
CA LEU A 109 -9.55 -4.14 2.03
C LEU A 109 -9.56 -3.54 3.43
N GLU A 110 -9.52 -4.41 4.43
CA GLU A 110 -9.46 -4.09 5.85
C GLU A 110 -8.18 -4.70 6.41
N ILE A 111 -7.40 -3.91 7.16
CA ILE A 111 -6.07 -4.27 7.63
C ILE A 111 -5.97 -3.91 9.11
N ALA A 112 -5.37 -4.79 9.90
CA ALA A 112 -5.00 -4.52 11.29
C ALA A 112 -3.54 -4.92 11.53
N VAL A 113 -2.72 -3.97 11.97
CA VAL A 113 -1.31 -4.19 12.30
C VAL A 113 -1.10 -3.86 13.78
N PRO A 114 -0.60 -4.79 14.61
CA PRO A 114 -0.26 -4.48 16.00
C PRO A 114 0.77 -3.34 16.07
N TRP A 115 0.54 -2.37 16.96
CA TRP A 115 1.46 -1.25 17.15
C TRP A 115 2.87 -1.71 17.51
N GLU A 116 3.00 -2.78 18.28
CA GLU A 116 4.29 -3.36 18.66
C GLU A 116 5.14 -3.80 17.45
N VAL A 117 4.51 -4.30 16.38
CA VAL A 117 5.19 -4.69 15.14
C VAL A 117 5.75 -3.47 14.41
N LEU A 118 5.08 -2.32 14.54
CA LEU A 118 5.54 -1.03 13.99
C LEU A 118 6.58 -0.32 14.87
N GLY A 119 6.87 -0.85 16.06
CA GLY A 119 7.80 -0.27 17.03
C GLY A 119 7.13 0.55 18.15
N GLY A 120 5.81 0.45 18.29
CA GLY A 120 5.01 1.16 19.28
C GLY A 120 3.93 2.03 18.64
N LYS A 121 3.00 2.51 19.48
CA LYS A 121 1.91 3.39 19.07
C LYS A 121 2.44 4.83 18.92
N PRO A 122 2.44 5.43 17.72
CA PRO A 122 2.88 6.81 17.51
C PRO A 122 1.77 7.79 17.91
N GLU A 123 2.11 9.07 18.07
CA GLU A 123 1.11 10.15 18.30
C GLU A 123 0.39 10.57 17.00
N LYS A 124 1.03 10.35 15.85
CA LYS A 124 0.54 10.74 14.54
C LYS A 124 1.06 9.76 13.49
N ILE A 125 0.25 9.54 12.45
CA ILE A 125 0.64 8.79 11.27
C ILE A 125 0.19 9.54 10.01
N ALA A 126 1.06 9.58 9.00
CA ALA A 126 0.75 10.04 7.65
C ALA A 126 0.67 8.82 6.73
N ILE A 127 -0.40 8.75 5.93
CA ILE A 127 -0.73 7.58 5.11
C ILE A 127 -1.01 8.01 3.67
N VAL A 128 -0.49 7.25 2.71
CA VAL A 128 -0.94 7.28 1.32
C VAL A 128 -1.22 5.87 0.86
N VAL A 129 -2.34 5.68 0.17
CA VAL A 129 -2.70 4.43 -0.51
C VAL A 129 -2.53 4.66 -2.00
N TYR A 130 -2.02 3.68 -2.73
CA TYR A 130 -1.79 3.79 -4.16
C TYR A 130 -1.92 2.44 -4.86
N ILE A 131 -2.19 2.49 -6.17
CA ILE A 131 -2.34 1.31 -7.03
C ILE A 131 -1.24 1.38 -8.09
N THR A 132 -0.57 0.26 -8.33
CA THR A 132 0.45 0.14 -9.39
C THR A 132 0.16 -1.06 -10.27
N GLY A 133 0.88 -1.15 -11.40
CA GLY A 133 0.96 -2.38 -12.16
C GLY A 133 1.61 -3.55 -11.40
N GLN A 134 1.65 -4.71 -12.05
CA GLN A 134 2.14 -5.95 -11.44
C GLN A 134 3.67 -6.07 -11.39
N GLY A 135 4.40 -5.37 -12.25
CA GLY A 135 5.82 -5.57 -12.55
C GLY A 135 6.74 -4.59 -11.83
N ALA A 136 7.95 -5.04 -11.50
CA ALA A 136 8.98 -4.13 -11.02
C ALA A 136 9.23 -3.05 -12.08
N GLY A 137 9.30 -1.80 -11.66
CA GLY A 137 9.42 -0.67 -12.58
C GLY A 137 8.09 -0.07 -13.05
N ASP A 138 6.94 -0.64 -12.67
CA ASP A 138 5.63 -0.03 -12.91
C ASP A 138 5.42 1.16 -11.96
N SER A 139 4.79 2.21 -12.46
CA SER A 139 4.39 3.40 -11.70
C SER A 139 2.95 3.30 -11.18
N ALA A 140 2.49 4.33 -10.49
CA ALA A 140 1.19 4.37 -9.85
C ALA A 140 0.12 4.98 -10.78
N VAL A 141 -1.04 4.33 -10.82
CA VAL A 141 -2.17 4.72 -11.68
C VAL A 141 -3.35 5.30 -10.90
N ASP A 142 -3.31 5.19 -9.56
CA ASP A 142 -4.30 5.81 -8.69
C ASP A 142 -3.73 5.99 -7.28
N SER A 143 -4.30 6.92 -6.50
CA SER A 143 -3.94 7.13 -5.11
C SER A 143 -5.04 7.76 -4.26
N LEU A 144 -4.94 7.53 -2.95
CA LEU A 144 -5.73 8.20 -1.93
C LEU A 144 -4.78 8.76 -0.85
N PRO A 145 -4.75 10.08 -0.61
CA PRO A 145 -5.50 11.13 -1.33
C PRO A 145 -5.08 11.26 -2.80
N LEU A 146 -6.03 11.56 -3.69
CA LEU A 146 -5.77 11.74 -5.13
C LEU A 146 -4.77 12.88 -5.38
N GLN A 147 -3.77 12.61 -6.23
CA GLN A 147 -2.71 13.55 -6.57
C GLN A 147 -2.61 13.74 -8.07
N ASP A 148 -2.05 14.87 -8.50
CA ASP A 148 -1.89 15.16 -9.93
C ASP A 148 -0.81 14.29 -10.59
N ALA A 149 0.12 13.73 -9.81
CA ALA A 149 1.18 12.84 -10.32
C ALA A 149 0.59 11.59 -10.99
N VAL A 150 -0.41 10.96 -10.35
CA VAL A 150 -1.02 9.69 -10.81
C VAL A 150 -2.24 9.88 -11.71
N LYS A 151 -2.44 11.08 -12.27
CA LYS A 151 -3.58 11.31 -13.17
C LYS A 151 -3.20 10.89 -14.59
N ASP A 152 -4.12 10.17 -15.21
CA ASP A 152 -4.08 9.66 -16.60
C ASP A 152 -3.23 10.53 -17.55
N SER A 153 -2.20 9.88 -18.12
CA SER A 153 -1.26 10.46 -19.09
C SER A 153 -0.83 9.40 -20.10
N ASP A 154 -0.25 9.82 -21.24
CA ASP A 154 0.19 8.91 -22.31
C ASP A 154 1.25 7.86 -21.87
N ASN A 155 1.86 7.99 -20.69
CA ASN A 155 2.89 7.09 -20.17
C ASN A 155 2.70 6.73 -18.67
N GLU A 156 1.45 6.50 -18.26
CA GLU A 156 1.03 6.28 -16.86
C GLU A 156 1.65 5.05 -16.15
N TRP A 157 2.27 4.12 -16.89
CA TRP A 157 2.79 2.86 -16.30
C TRP A 157 4.32 2.83 -16.19
N GLY A 158 5.02 3.76 -16.81
CA GLY A 158 6.48 3.72 -16.97
C GLY A 158 7.23 4.91 -16.37
N ASP A 159 6.51 5.93 -15.91
CA ASP A 159 7.04 7.14 -15.29
C ASP A 159 7.41 6.93 -13.82
N VAL A 160 7.58 8.01 -13.06
CA VAL A 160 7.91 7.96 -11.63
C VAL A 160 6.96 8.90 -10.90
N ASP A 161 6.15 8.34 -10.01
CA ASP A 161 5.16 9.09 -9.25
C ASP A 161 5.71 9.51 -7.90
N LYS A 162 5.79 10.81 -7.65
CA LYS A 162 6.16 11.33 -6.34
C LYS A 162 4.93 11.75 -5.54
N PHE A 163 4.66 11.05 -4.46
CA PHE A 163 3.59 11.37 -3.52
C PHE A 163 4.00 12.51 -2.58
N THR A 164 3.21 13.58 -2.59
CA THR A 164 3.40 14.82 -1.79
C THR A 164 2.25 15.05 -0.80
N LYS A 165 1.09 14.43 -1.05
CA LYS A 165 -0.10 14.53 -0.18
C LYS A 165 -0.33 13.23 0.58
N PHE A 166 -0.64 13.35 1.86
CA PHE A 166 -0.89 12.21 2.76
C PHE A 166 -2.12 12.52 3.62
N ALA A 167 -2.91 11.50 3.91
CA ALA A 167 -3.91 11.57 4.95
C ALA A 167 -3.20 11.53 6.31
N GLU A 168 -3.38 12.57 7.13
CA GLU A 168 -2.78 12.63 8.45
C GLU A 168 -3.80 12.28 9.53
N VAL A 169 -3.46 11.33 10.39
CA VAL A 169 -4.30 10.87 11.49
C VAL A 169 -3.57 11.11 12.81
N LEU A 170 -4.23 11.82 13.72
CA LEU A 170 -3.80 11.94 15.11
C LEU A 170 -4.28 10.72 15.87
N ILE A 171 -3.36 10.06 16.54
CA ILE A 171 -3.62 8.88 17.35
C ILE A 171 -3.75 9.36 18.81
N LYS A 172 -4.91 9.11 19.42
CA LYS A 172 -5.24 9.54 20.80
C LYS A 172 -5.10 8.41 21.79
#